data_AF-A0A8N1S6R7-F1
#
_entry.id   AF-A0A8N1S6R7-F1
#
_cell.length_a   1.000
_cell.length_b   1.000
_cell.length_c   1.000
_cell.angle_alpha   90.00
_cell.angle_beta   90.00
_cell.angle_gamma   90.00
#
_symmetry.space_group_name_H-M   'P 1'
#
loop_
_entity.id
_entity.type
_entity.pdbx_description
1 polymer ?
#
loop_
_entity_poly.entity_id
_entity_poly.type
_entity_poly.pdbx_seq_one_letter_code
_entity_poly.pdbx_strand_id
1 'polypeptide(L)'
;MPPKSWIWKYFHKIEDALLKCNICGSTVSIKSKMYTSHKIHLFYEHNICKEEEVDKWKMEEDPEPIWRNFKRGELYAAICDFCGETVEHAYKISNLHLHFSVHFDEIENSIINSWLKNHMRFNRSVEKPYCYYCKDFLNISPKVQDLKDHLFVIHNLRDTTKRMRTDKDTEEGSADVSKQAEENKPSTSFQ
;
A
#
# COMPACT_ATOMS: atom_id res chain seq x y z
N MET A 1 -15.71 16.00 37.28
CA MET A 1 -15.84 14.59 36.87
C MET A 1 -15.81 14.54 35.35
N PRO A 2 -14.96 13.72 34.70
CA PRO A 2 -14.98 13.65 33.24
C PRO A 2 -16.34 13.09 32.78
N PRO A 3 -16.81 13.46 31.57
CA PRO A 3 -18.08 12.93 31.06
C PRO A 3 -17.99 11.41 30.99
N LYS A 4 -18.98 10.70 31.53
CA LYS A 4 -19.08 9.24 31.38
C LYS A 4 -19.05 8.94 29.88
N SER A 5 -18.00 8.25 29.42
CA SER A 5 -17.91 7.76 28.04
C SER A 5 -19.24 7.13 27.61
N TRP A 6 -19.72 7.49 26.41
CA TRP A 6 -21.05 7.13 25.91
C TRP A 6 -21.28 5.60 25.89
N ILE A 7 -20.19 4.84 25.76
CA ILE A 7 -20.13 3.38 25.81
C ILE A 7 -20.74 2.79 27.08
N TRP A 8 -20.64 3.47 28.23
CA TRP A 8 -21.18 2.98 29.49
C TRP A 8 -22.71 2.94 29.54
N LYS A 9 -23.40 3.51 28.54
CA LYS A 9 -24.84 3.30 28.36
C LYS A 9 -25.17 1.87 27.91
N TYR A 10 -24.25 1.24 27.18
CA TYR A 10 -24.46 -0.05 26.54
C TYR A 10 -23.74 -1.20 27.23
N PHE A 11 -22.83 -0.91 28.17
CA PHE A 11 -22.08 -1.92 28.88
C PHE A 11 -22.07 -1.68 30.38
N HIS A 12 -22.01 -2.77 31.14
CA HIS A 12 -21.57 -2.75 32.52
C HIS A 12 -20.32 -3.62 32.70
N LYS A 13 -19.46 -3.22 33.62
CA LYS A 13 -18.23 -3.94 33.95
C LYS A 13 -18.59 -5.18 34.78
N ILE A 14 -18.11 -6.35 34.39
CA ILE A 14 -18.21 -7.59 35.18
C ILE A 14 -16.92 -7.79 35.98
N GLU A 15 -15.78 -7.69 35.29
CA GLU A 15 -14.44 -7.86 35.84
C GLU A 15 -13.51 -6.79 35.26
N ASP A 16 -12.28 -6.71 35.75
CA ASP A 16 -11.31 -5.68 35.34
C ASP A 16 -11.08 -5.57 33.84
N ALA A 17 -11.25 -6.65 33.09
CA ALA A 17 -11.09 -6.65 31.65
C ALA A 17 -12.28 -7.23 30.87
N LEU A 18 -13.46 -7.35 31.49
CA LEU A 18 -14.65 -7.90 30.85
C LEU A 18 -15.85 -6.97 31.01
N LEU A 19 -16.50 -6.66 29.89
CA LEU A 19 -17.75 -5.91 29.82
C LEU A 19 -18.89 -6.83 29.38
N LYS A 20 -20.06 -6.65 29.96
CA LYS A 20 -21.29 -7.28 29.46
C LYS A 20 -22.11 -6.28 28.67
N CYS A 21 -22.53 -6.65 27.47
CA CYS A 21 -23.45 -5.87 26.67
C CYS A 21 -24.85 -5.89 27.29
N ASN A 22 -25.45 -4.71 27.46
CA ASN A 22 -26.80 -4.56 27.99
C ASN A 22 -27.88 -4.91 26.96
N ILE A 23 -27.55 -4.97 25.66
CA ILE A 23 -28.50 -5.25 24.57
C ILE A 23 -28.64 -6.76 24.35
N CYS A 24 -27.52 -7.46 24.12
CA CYS A 24 -27.53 -8.90 23.81
C CYS A 24 -27.00 -9.80 24.92
N GLY A 25 -26.47 -9.24 26.01
CA GLY A 25 -25.90 -10.02 27.11
C GLY A 25 -24.51 -10.61 26.84
N SER A 26 -23.94 -10.41 25.65
CA SER A 26 -22.60 -10.90 25.29
C SER A 26 -21.50 -10.27 26.13
N THR A 27 -20.49 -11.06 26.47
CA THR A 27 -19.31 -10.60 27.22
C THR A 27 -18.17 -10.28 26.25
N VAL A 28 -17.55 -9.11 26.43
CA VAL A 28 -16.50 -8.60 25.57
C VAL A 28 -15.25 -8.27 26.38
N SER A 29 -14.08 -8.70 25.92
CA SER A 29 -12.79 -8.50 26.59
C SER A 29 -12.11 -7.20 26.18
N ILE A 30 -11.69 -6.38 27.15
CA ILE A 30 -10.97 -5.11 26.94
C ILE A 30 -9.44 -5.29 27.07
N LYS A 31 -8.91 -6.52 27.14
CA LYS A 31 -7.49 -6.78 27.41
C LYS A 31 -6.52 -6.26 26.34
N SER A 32 -6.99 -5.95 25.13
CA SER A 32 -6.18 -5.51 24.00
C SER A 32 -6.28 -3.99 23.80
N LYS A 33 -5.12 -3.33 23.66
CA LYS A 33 -5.03 -1.93 23.19
C LYS A 33 -5.39 -1.78 21.70
N MET A 34 -5.31 -2.86 20.91
CA MET A 34 -5.71 -2.82 19.51
C MET A 34 -7.21 -3.00 19.42
N TYR A 35 -7.86 -1.84 19.45
CA TYR A 35 -9.25 -1.58 19.11
C TYR A 35 -10.23 -2.09 20.15
N THR A 36 -10.91 -1.11 20.75
CA THR A 36 -12.00 -1.24 21.70
C THR A 36 -13.05 -2.23 21.22
N SER A 37 -12.82 -3.50 21.55
CA SER A 37 -13.63 -4.68 21.24
C SER A 37 -15.11 -4.47 21.50
N HIS A 38 -15.43 -3.69 22.53
CA HIS A 38 -16.78 -3.28 22.88
C HIS A 38 -17.40 -2.30 21.85
N LYS A 39 -16.64 -1.38 21.26
CA LYS A 39 -17.13 -0.51 20.16
C LYS A 39 -17.36 -1.31 18.89
N ILE A 40 -16.43 -2.19 18.55
CA ILE A 40 -16.55 -3.12 17.42
C ILE A 40 -17.81 -3.98 17.60
N HIS A 41 -18.01 -4.54 18.79
CA HIS A 41 -19.22 -5.29 19.12
C HIS A 41 -20.49 -4.47 18.91
N LEU A 42 -20.56 -3.25 19.45
CA LEU A 42 -21.71 -2.36 19.23
C LEU A 42 -21.97 -2.09 17.75
N PHE A 43 -20.91 -1.93 16.97
CA PHE A 43 -21.03 -1.68 15.55
C PHE A 43 -21.56 -2.91 14.80
N TYR A 44 -20.90 -4.07 14.88
CA TYR A 44 -21.28 -5.25 14.09
C TYR A 44 -22.56 -5.93 14.58
N GLU A 45 -22.80 -5.97 15.89
CA GLU A 45 -23.96 -6.69 16.45
C GLU A 45 -25.20 -5.79 16.58
N HIS A 46 -24.99 -4.48 16.70
CA HIS A 46 -26.07 -3.54 17.04
C HIS A 46 -26.14 -2.32 16.11
N ASN A 47 -25.25 -2.20 15.12
CA ASN A 47 -25.15 -1.06 14.21
C ASN A 47 -25.03 0.30 14.93
N ILE A 48 -24.38 0.31 16.10
CA ILE A 48 -24.15 1.50 16.92
C ILE A 48 -22.69 1.91 16.78
N CYS A 49 -22.46 3.01 16.04
CA CYS A 49 -21.15 3.66 15.94
C CYS A 49 -21.35 5.18 15.95
N LYS A 50 -20.42 5.91 16.59
CA LYS A 50 -20.35 7.36 16.45
C LYS A 50 -19.47 7.73 15.28
N GLU A 51 -19.87 8.72 14.50
CA GLU A 51 -19.11 9.23 13.34
C GLU A 51 -17.66 9.61 13.71
N GLU A 52 -17.46 10.28 14.84
CA GLU A 52 -16.14 10.61 15.40
C GLU A 52 -15.22 9.39 15.62
N GLU A 53 -15.78 8.19 15.81
CA GLU A 53 -15.00 6.96 16.00
C GLU A 53 -14.55 6.36 14.66
N VAL A 54 -15.30 6.59 13.58
CA VAL A 54 -14.89 6.22 12.22
C VAL A 54 -13.72 7.10 11.77
N ASP A 55 -13.77 8.39 12.08
CA ASP A 55 -12.66 9.31 11.77
C ASP A 55 -11.39 8.96 12.54
N LYS A 56 -11.51 8.63 13.83
CA LYS A 56 -10.38 8.14 14.62
C LYS A 56 -9.79 6.87 14.02
N TRP A 57 -10.62 5.91 13.61
CA TRP A 57 -10.14 4.71 12.92
C TRP A 57 -9.33 5.06 11.68
N LYS A 58 -9.79 5.99 10.84
CA LYS A 58 -9.10 6.40 9.60
C LYS A 58 -7.78 7.16 9.86
N MET A 59 -7.66 7.86 10.99
CA MET A 59 -6.51 8.73 11.31
C MET A 59 -5.46 8.07 12.22
N GLU A 60 -5.72 6.88 12.74
CA GLU A 60 -4.81 6.19 13.64
C GLU A 60 -3.62 5.60 12.87
N GLU A 61 -2.40 5.80 13.39
CA GLU A 61 -1.19 5.27 12.78
C GLU A 61 -1.24 3.74 12.73
N ASP A 62 -0.75 3.18 11.63
CA ASP A 62 -0.75 1.75 11.42
C ASP A 62 0.42 1.08 12.16
N PRO A 63 0.15 0.32 13.24
CA PRO A 63 1.23 -0.19 14.07
C PRO A 63 1.91 -1.41 13.44
N GLU A 64 1.29 -2.06 12.46
CA GLU A 64 1.76 -3.32 11.89
C GLU A 64 2.18 -3.19 10.42
N PRO A 65 3.32 -3.78 10.02
CA PRO A 65 3.85 -3.71 8.65
C PRO A 65 2.88 -4.08 7.53
N ILE A 66 1.91 -4.98 7.81
CA ILE A 66 0.94 -5.47 6.85
C ILE A 66 0.09 -4.34 6.24
N TRP A 67 -0.15 -3.27 7.01
CA TRP A 67 -0.93 -2.11 6.58
C TRP A 67 -0.31 -1.34 5.42
N ARG A 68 0.97 -1.54 5.08
CA ARG A 68 1.56 -0.96 3.86
C ARG A 68 0.91 -1.46 2.56
N ASN A 69 0.10 -2.52 2.64
CA ASN A 69 -0.62 -3.10 1.52
C ASN A 69 -2.12 -2.76 1.54
N PHE A 70 -2.55 -1.91 2.47
CA PHE A 70 -3.95 -1.61 2.72
C PHE A 70 -4.15 -0.13 3.04
N LYS A 71 -5.31 0.40 2.67
CA LYS A 71 -5.81 1.68 3.19
C LYS A 71 -6.91 1.40 4.19
N ARG A 72 -7.04 2.22 5.22
CA ARG A 72 -8.19 2.11 6.13
C ARG A 72 -9.47 2.49 5.40
N GLY A 73 -10.42 1.57 5.45
CA GLY A 73 -11.77 1.77 4.95
C GLY A 73 -12.69 2.33 6.01
N GLU A 74 -13.96 2.43 5.67
CA GLU A 74 -15.00 2.74 6.65
C GLU A 74 -15.26 1.56 7.56
N LEU A 75 -15.94 1.80 8.68
CA LEU A 75 -16.57 0.72 9.46
C LEU A 75 -15.57 -0.37 9.94
N TYR A 76 -14.35 0.01 10.32
CA TYR A 76 -13.28 -0.92 10.71
C TYR A 76 -12.85 -1.91 9.62
N ALA A 77 -13.09 -1.58 8.35
CA ALA A 77 -12.61 -2.32 7.20
C ALA A 77 -11.28 -1.75 6.69
N ALA A 78 -10.69 -2.46 5.73
CA ALA A 78 -9.52 -2.05 4.96
C ALA A 78 -9.79 -2.22 3.47
N ILE A 79 -9.16 -1.40 2.63
CA ILE A 79 -9.17 -1.50 1.18
C ILE A 79 -7.81 -2.02 0.75
N CYS A 80 -7.77 -3.14 0.05
CA CYS A 80 -6.53 -3.73 -0.42
C CYS A 80 -5.91 -2.88 -1.54
N ASP A 81 -4.63 -2.53 -1.43
CA ASP A 81 -3.95 -1.73 -2.44
C ASP A 81 -3.57 -2.52 -3.72
N PHE A 82 -3.73 -3.86 -3.71
CA PHE A 82 -3.48 -4.72 -4.87
C PHE A 82 -4.73 -4.87 -5.73
N CYS A 83 -5.87 -5.22 -5.14
CA CYS A 83 -7.11 -5.48 -5.88
C CYS A 83 -8.23 -4.46 -5.66
N GLY A 84 -8.10 -3.54 -4.70
CA GLY A 84 -9.15 -2.58 -4.35
C GLY A 84 -10.32 -3.17 -3.55
N GLU A 85 -10.29 -4.48 -3.26
CA GLU A 85 -11.34 -5.15 -2.48
C GLU A 85 -11.37 -4.68 -1.03
N THR A 86 -12.57 -4.68 -0.45
CA THR A 86 -12.78 -4.36 0.96
C THR A 86 -12.62 -5.60 1.83
N VAL A 87 -11.71 -5.56 2.78
CA VAL A 87 -11.52 -6.56 3.83
C VAL A 87 -12.26 -6.10 5.08
N GLU A 88 -13.38 -6.77 5.36
CA GLU A 88 -14.13 -6.52 6.59
C GLU A 88 -13.35 -6.97 7.83
N HIS A 89 -13.70 -6.38 8.98
CA HIS A 89 -13.11 -6.72 10.26
C HIS A 89 -11.57 -6.58 10.26
N ALA A 90 -11.04 -5.58 9.54
CA ALA A 90 -9.62 -5.33 9.36
C ALA A 90 -8.89 -4.96 10.67
N TYR A 91 -9.63 -4.59 11.71
CA TYR A 91 -9.10 -4.52 13.07
C TYR A 91 -8.50 -5.86 13.56
N LYS A 92 -8.88 -6.99 12.94
CA LYS A 92 -8.22 -8.29 13.09
C LYS A 92 -7.13 -8.44 12.03
N ILE A 93 -5.89 -8.29 12.43
CA ILE A 93 -4.74 -8.38 11.54
C ILE A 93 -4.65 -9.73 10.80
N SER A 94 -5.11 -10.82 11.43
CA SER A 94 -5.23 -12.13 10.77
C SER A 94 -6.05 -12.09 9.48
N ASN A 95 -7.08 -11.23 9.41
CA ASN A 95 -7.90 -11.10 8.21
C ASN A 95 -7.15 -10.39 7.08
N LEU A 96 -6.28 -9.43 7.43
CA LEU A 96 -5.41 -8.76 6.45
C LEU A 96 -4.39 -9.74 5.89
N HIS A 97 -3.73 -10.54 6.74
CA HIS A 97 -2.81 -11.59 6.30
C HIS A 97 -3.51 -12.63 5.43
N LEU A 98 -4.68 -13.11 5.85
CA LEU A 98 -5.47 -14.07 5.07
C LEU A 98 -5.81 -13.53 3.68
N HIS A 99 -6.32 -12.30 3.60
CA HIS A 99 -6.60 -11.67 2.31
C HIS A 99 -5.32 -11.47 1.49
N PHE A 100 -4.25 -10.96 2.11
CA PHE A 100 -2.99 -10.68 1.43
C PHE A 100 -2.36 -11.93 0.81
N SER A 101 -2.58 -13.10 1.43
CA SER A 101 -2.09 -14.39 0.92
C SER A 101 -2.60 -14.75 -0.47
N VAL A 102 -3.77 -14.25 -0.87
CA VAL A 102 -4.33 -14.46 -2.22
C VAL A 102 -3.45 -13.81 -3.30
N HIS A 103 -2.69 -12.76 -2.95
CA HIS A 103 -1.84 -12.03 -3.90
C HIS A 103 -0.43 -12.61 -4.03
N PHE A 104 -0.08 -13.66 -3.28
CA PHE A 104 1.28 -14.19 -3.27
C PHE A 104 1.76 -14.69 -4.64
N ASP A 105 0.90 -15.41 -5.37
CA ASP A 105 1.24 -15.90 -6.70
C ASP A 105 1.46 -14.75 -7.69
N GLU A 106 0.60 -13.71 -7.65
CA GLU A 106 0.75 -12.53 -8.49
C GLU A 106 2.07 -11.79 -8.20
N ILE A 107 2.35 -11.55 -6.92
CA ILE A 107 3.58 -10.89 -6.46
C ILE A 107 4.81 -11.68 -6.91
N GLU A 108 4.83 -12.98 -6.66
CA GLU A 108 5.96 -13.84 -7.01
C GLU A 108 6.17 -13.88 -8.52
N ASN A 109 5.09 -14.03 -9.30
CA ASN A 109 5.14 -13.99 -10.76
C ASN A 109 5.66 -12.63 -11.28
N SER A 110 5.28 -11.52 -10.65
CA SER A 110 5.76 -10.18 -11.04
C SER A 110 7.28 -10.03 -10.86
N ILE A 111 7.84 -10.70 -9.87
CA ILE A 111 9.29 -10.73 -9.62
C ILE A 111 9.97 -11.69 -10.60
N ILE A 112 9.50 -12.94 -10.69
CA ILE A 112 10.10 -13.99 -11.52
C ILE A 112 10.09 -13.63 -13.01
N ASN A 113 9.03 -12.98 -13.48
CA ASN A 113 8.87 -12.62 -14.89
C ASN A 113 9.46 -11.25 -15.25
N SER A 114 10.21 -10.62 -14.33
CA SER A 114 10.90 -9.36 -14.58
C SER A 114 12.40 -9.46 -14.26
N TRP A 115 13.15 -8.38 -14.52
CA TRP A 115 14.56 -8.28 -14.16
C TRP A 115 14.81 -8.43 -12.65
N LEU A 116 13.78 -8.21 -11.82
CA LEU A 116 13.84 -8.31 -10.35
C LEU A 116 14.26 -9.70 -9.87
N LYS A 117 13.97 -10.77 -10.61
CA LYS A 117 14.34 -12.15 -10.26
C LYS A 117 15.84 -12.34 -9.97
N ASN A 118 16.69 -11.53 -10.59
CA ASN A 118 18.14 -11.59 -10.43
C ASN A 118 18.63 -10.88 -9.15
N HIS A 119 17.75 -10.14 -8.48
CA HIS A 119 18.12 -9.22 -7.41
C HIS A 119 17.35 -9.49 -6.12
N MET A 120 16.22 -10.19 -6.20
CA MET A 120 15.35 -10.48 -5.07
C MET A 120 14.43 -11.66 -5.33
N ARG A 121 13.72 -12.06 -4.27
CA ARG A 121 12.60 -13.02 -4.28
C ARG A 121 11.53 -12.60 -3.29
N PHE A 122 10.31 -13.10 -3.44
CA PHE A 122 9.30 -13.02 -2.40
C PHE A 122 9.38 -14.21 -1.46
N ASN A 123 9.12 -14.03 -0.16
CA ASN A 123 9.02 -15.11 0.80
C ASN A 123 7.63 -15.11 1.44
N ARG A 124 6.87 -16.18 1.21
CA ARG A 124 5.50 -16.34 1.70
C ARG A 124 5.40 -16.51 3.21
N SER A 125 6.40 -17.09 3.86
CA SER A 125 6.37 -17.35 5.31
C SER A 125 6.52 -16.09 6.15
N VAL A 126 7.31 -15.12 5.67
CA VAL A 126 7.47 -13.82 6.33
C VAL A 126 6.71 -12.70 5.62
N GLU A 127 6.04 -13.04 4.51
CA GLU A 127 5.21 -12.15 3.68
C GLU A 127 5.96 -10.90 3.17
N LYS A 128 7.25 -11.04 2.87
CA LYS A 128 8.13 -9.94 2.50
C LYS A 128 9.04 -10.27 1.32
N PRO A 129 9.39 -9.25 0.51
CA PRO A 129 10.50 -9.35 -0.42
C PRO A 129 11.84 -9.53 0.32
N TYR A 130 12.73 -10.36 -0.20
CA TYR A 130 14.10 -10.52 0.26
C TYR A 130 15.06 -9.97 -0.79
N CYS A 131 15.91 -9.01 -0.42
CA CYS A 131 16.91 -8.43 -1.31
C CYS A 131 18.27 -9.14 -1.16
N TYR A 132 18.87 -9.58 -2.26
CA TYR A 132 20.13 -10.33 -2.24
C TYR A 132 21.35 -9.48 -1.86
N TYR A 133 21.26 -8.16 -2.05
CA TYR A 133 22.34 -7.21 -1.74
C TYR A 133 22.26 -6.72 -0.29
N CYS A 134 21.06 -6.37 0.20
CA CYS A 134 20.84 -6.05 1.61
C CYS A 134 21.01 -7.28 2.51
N LYS A 135 20.87 -8.49 1.95
CA LYS A 135 20.83 -9.75 2.70
C LYS A 135 19.69 -9.81 3.73
N ASP A 136 18.62 -9.03 3.51
CA ASP A 136 17.55 -8.84 4.48
C ASP A 136 16.16 -8.78 3.81
N PHE A 137 15.12 -8.96 4.61
CA PHE A 137 13.73 -8.78 4.24
C PHE A 137 13.34 -7.30 4.26
N LEU A 138 12.76 -6.84 3.16
CA LEU A 138 12.41 -5.45 2.98
C LEU A 138 11.10 -5.13 3.71
N ASN A 139 11.08 -4.00 4.40
CA ASN A 139 9.89 -3.43 5.04
C ASN A 139 9.19 -2.43 4.11
N ILE A 140 8.97 -2.80 2.86
CA ILE A 140 8.30 -2.00 1.82
C ILE A 140 7.15 -2.78 1.18
N SER A 141 6.29 -2.11 0.42
CA SER A 141 5.26 -2.80 -0.36
C SER A 141 5.91 -3.74 -1.39
N PRO A 142 5.38 -4.96 -1.61
CA PRO A 142 5.91 -5.88 -2.62
C PRO A 142 5.49 -5.53 -4.06
N LYS A 143 4.86 -4.37 -4.28
CA LYS A 143 4.57 -3.90 -5.63
C LYS A 143 5.85 -3.68 -6.43
N VAL A 144 5.83 -4.05 -7.70
CA VAL A 144 6.99 -4.00 -8.59
C VAL A 144 7.69 -2.64 -8.61
N GLN A 145 6.94 -1.54 -8.53
CA GLN A 145 7.52 -0.20 -8.57
C GLN A 145 8.36 0.09 -7.31
N ASP A 146 7.83 -0.18 -6.12
CA ASP A 146 8.55 0.01 -4.86
C ASP A 146 9.82 -0.85 -4.78
N LEU A 147 9.75 -2.07 -5.32
CA LEU A 147 10.92 -2.97 -5.43
C LEU A 147 12.00 -2.40 -6.36
N LYS A 148 11.59 -1.83 -7.50
CA LYS A 148 12.53 -1.17 -8.44
C LYS A 148 13.14 0.07 -7.81
N ASP A 149 12.35 0.86 -7.11
CA ASP A 149 12.80 2.08 -6.44
C ASP A 149 13.81 1.76 -5.34
N HIS A 150 13.58 0.70 -4.55
CA HIS A 150 14.57 0.18 -3.61
C HIS A 150 15.91 -0.14 -4.29
N LEU A 151 15.90 -0.94 -5.36
CA LEU A 151 17.12 -1.32 -6.08
C LEU A 151 17.85 -0.10 -6.68
N PHE A 152 17.10 0.89 -7.16
CA PHE A 152 17.67 2.11 -7.70
C PHE A 152 18.28 3.00 -6.61
N VAL A 153 17.52 3.32 -5.56
CA VAL A 153 17.92 4.26 -4.51
C VAL A 153 19.04 3.67 -3.65
N ILE A 154 18.96 2.39 -3.28
CA ILE A 154 19.88 1.76 -2.32
C ILE A 154 21.08 1.11 -3.02
N HIS A 155 20.91 0.59 -4.23
CA HIS A 155 21.96 -0.16 -4.94
C HIS A 155 22.38 0.44 -6.28
N ASN A 156 21.79 1.57 -6.70
CA ASN A 156 22.06 2.22 -7.98
C ASN A 156 21.88 1.28 -9.19
N LEU A 157 20.98 0.30 -9.06
CA LEU A 157 20.65 -0.65 -10.13
C LEU A 157 19.49 -0.12 -10.95
N ARG A 158 19.60 -0.22 -12.29
CA ARG A 158 18.55 0.20 -13.23
C ARG A 158 18.09 -0.97 -14.06
N ASP A 159 16.79 -0.98 -14.36
CA ASP A 159 16.17 -1.94 -15.26
C ASP A 159 16.70 -1.74 -16.70
N THR A 160 17.61 -2.60 -17.13
CA THR A 160 18.22 -2.54 -18.47
C THR A 160 17.35 -3.20 -19.54
N THR A 161 16.28 -3.92 -19.17
CA THR A 161 15.43 -4.63 -20.14
C THR A 161 14.55 -3.71 -20.98
N LYS A 162 14.34 -2.46 -20.53
CA LYS A 162 13.56 -1.45 -21.29
C LYS A 162 14.34 -0.71 -22.37
N ARG A 163 15.67 -0.78 -22.42
CA ARG A 163 16.49 -0.03 -23.40
C ARG A 163 16.52 -0.64 -24.81
N MET A 164 15.93 -1.81 -25.05
CA MET A 164 15.96 -2.47 -26.37
C MET A 164 14.80 -2.13 -27.32
N ARG A 165 14.01 -1.05 -27.09
CA ARG A 165 12.83 -0.75 -27.93
C ARG A 165 12.80 0.60 -28.65
N THR A 166 13.85 1.41 -28.58
CA THR A 166 13.94 2.63 -29.40
C THR A 166 15.41 2.83 -29.76
N ASP A 167 15.83 2.24 -30.87
CA ASP A 167 17.00 2.65 -31.68
C ASP A 167 16.93 1.85 -33.00
N LYS A 168 15.94 2.18 -33.82
CA LYS A 168 15.96 2.00 -35.27
C LYS A 168 14.95 2.99 -35.83
N ASP A 169 15.47 4.12 -36.26
CA ASP A 169 15.04 4.91 -37.43
C ASP A 169 15.53 6.35 -37.27
N THR A 170 16.84 6.59 -37.45
CA THR A 170 17.37 7.68 -38.30
C THR A 170 18.87 7.45 -38.53
N GLU A 171 19.21 6.62 -39.51
CA GLU A 171 20.42 6.83 -40.31
C GLU A 171 19.98 7.65 -41.51
N GLU A 172 20.34 8.94 -41.55
CA GLU A 172 20.76 9.62 -42.78
C GLU A 172 21.33 10.99 -42.41
N GLY A 173 22.58 11.23 -42.81
CA GLY A 173 23.24 12.51 -42.65
C GLY A 173 24.76 12.42 -42.54
N SER A 174 25.43 11.89 -43.56
CA SER A 174 26.86 12.14 -43.78
C SER A 174 27.04 13.10 -44.96
N ALA A 175 28.11 13.89 -44.88
CA ALA A 175 28.21 15.24 -45.38
C ALA A 175 28.71 15.41 -46.84
N ASP A 176 28.17 16.46 -47.49
CA ASP A 176 28.83 17.55 -48.23
C ASP A 176 29.47 17.37 -49.64
N VAL A 177 29.46 18.51 -50.35
CA VAL A 177 30.22 18.98 -51.55
C VAL A 177 29.42 18.96 -52.88
N SER A 178 29.24 20.03 -53.68
CA SER A 178 29.67 21.44 -53.65
C SER A 178 28.91 22.31 -54.70
N LYS A 179 28.67 23.59 -54.34
CA LYS A 179 28.87 24.89 -55.07
C LYS A 179 28.38 25.12 -56.52
N GLN A 180 27.59 26.21 -56.68
CA GLN A 180 27.82 27.47 -57.45
C GLN A 180 26.56 28.35 -57.30
N ALA A 181 26.56 29.54 -56.66
CA ALA A 181 27.11 30.87 -56.99
C ALA A 181 26.35 31.65 -58.10
N GLU A 182 25.67 32.73 -57.68
CA GLU A 182 25.41 34.05 -58.33
C GLU A 182 24.03 34.61 -57.90
N GLU A 183 23.97 35.55 -56.96
CA GLU A 183 23.99 37.04 -57.13
C GLU A 183 22.59 37.66 -57.34
N ASN A 184 22.01 38.24 -56.28
CA ASN A 184 21.90 39.71 -56.11
C ASN A 184 20.97 40.11 -54.93
N LYS A 185 21.49 41.01 -54.09
CA LYS A 185 20.81 41.84 -53.06
C LYS A 185 20.30 43.15 -53.72
N PRO A 186 19.69 44.12 -53.00
CA PRO A 186 18.92 44.12 -51.74
C PRO A 186 17.53 44.79 -51.96
N SER A 187 16.59 44.88 -51.02
CA SER A 187 16.56 45.94 -50.00
C SER A 187 15.26 45.90 -49.20
N THR A 188 15.42 46.01 -47.89
CA THR A 188 14.41 46.46 -46.92
C THR A 188 14.12 47.95 -47.08
N SER A 189 12.85 48.36 -46.96
CA SER A 189 12.49 49.58 -46.24
C SER A 189 11.07 49.49 -45.69
N PHE A 190 10.93 49.93 -44.44
CA PHE A 190 9.68 50.28 -43.79
C PHE A 190 9.00 51.46 -44.51
N GLN A 191 7.72 51.34 -44.84
CA GLN A 191 6.57 52.08 -44.27
C GLN A 191 5.29 51.70 -45.03
#